data_AF-A0A7X0BTH7-F1
#
_entry.id   AF-A0A7X0BTH7-F1
#
_cell.length_a   1.000
_cell.length_b   1.000
_cell.length_c   1.000
_cell.angle_alpha   90.00
_cell.angle_beta   90.00
_cell.angle_gamma   90.00
#
_symmetry.space_group_name_H-M   'P 1'
#
loop_
_entity.id
_entity.type
_entity.pdbx_description
1 polymer ?
#
loop_
_entity_poly.entity_id
_entity_poly.type
_entity_poly.pdbx_seq_one_letter_code
_entity_poly.pdbx_strand_id
1 'polypeptide(L)'
;MLQRLALALDEAESARRLRDIEPQLVELKGLTNAEMELIQAYLERDLHWLQGWHAAAAELEQLEHQSMRQARTMGARVNGKQPRPAASKLVLVKPRLKRRQQLCCAMCGTQVPWLRGQGVTPCPACGSQLFRASAPR
;
A
#
# COMPACT_ATOMS: atom_id res chain seq x y z
N MET A 1 -31.59 9.70 18.40
CA MET A 1 -30.65 8.56 18.58
C MET A 1 -29.32 9.00 19.20
N LEU A 2 -28.69 10.07 18.70
CA LEU A 2 -27.46 10.64 19.28
C LEU A 2 -27.59 11.06 20.76
N GLN A 3 -28.74 11.58 21.16
CA GLN A 3 -29.00 12.01 22.54
C GLN A 3 -28.89 10.86 23.56
N ARG A 4 -29.29 9.65 23.18
CA ARG A 4 -29.15 8.45 24.04
C ARG A 4 -27.68 8.04 24.18
N LEU A 5 -26.91 8.17 23.11
CA LEU A 5 -25.47 7.88 23.13
C LEU A 5 -24.71 8.90 23.97
N ALA A 6 -25.01 10.19 23.80
CA ALA A 6 -24.40 11.26 24.58
C ALA A 6 -24.65 11.08 26.09
N LEU A 7 -25.89 10.73 26.46
CA LEU A 7 -26.25 10.50 27.86
C LEU A 7 -25.58 9.23 28.43
N ALA A 8 -25.51 8.15 27.65
CA ALA A 8 -24.80 6.94 28.05
C ALA A 8 -23.28 7.16 28.21
N LEU A 9 -22.67 7.99 27.35
CA LEU A 9 -21.25 8.35 27.46
C LEU A 9 -20.99 9.22 28.70
N ASP A 10 -21.85 10.20 28.98
CA ASP A 10 -21.72 11.06 30.15
C ASP A 10 -21.92 10.28 31.46
N GLU A 11 -22.87 9.35 31.49
CA GLU A 11 -23.10 8.44 32.63
C GLU A 11 -21.90 7.50 32.82
N ALA A 12 -21.33 6.95 31.75
CA ALA A 12 -20.13 6.10 31.82
C ALA A 12 -18.90 6.87 32.31
N GLU A 13 -18.67 8.09 31.82
CA GLU A 13 -17.57 8.95 32.26
C GLU A 13 -17.73 9.34 33.74
N SER A 14 -18.95 9.67 34.15
CA SER A 14 -19.29 9.98 35.54
C SER A 14 -19.12 8.78 36.46
N ALA A 15 -19.54 7.58 36.02
CA ALA A 15 -19.31 6.33 36.73
C ALA A 15 -17.83 5.95 36.79
N ARG A 16 -17.00 6.40 35.83
CA ARG A 16 -15.54 6.20 35.85
C ARG A 16 -14.89 7.12 36.90
N ARG A 17 -15.32 8.38 36.96
CA ARG A 17 -14.88 9.35 37.99
C ARG A 17 -15.29 8.94 39.40
N LEU A 18 -16.54 8.50 39.59
CA LEU A 18 -17.08 8.10 40.90
C LEU A 18 -16.45 6.82 41.45
N ARG A 19 -15.96 5.95 40.55
CA ARG A 19 -15.29 4.72 40.94
C ARG A 19 -13.90 4.96 41.53
N ASP A 20 -13.34 6.17 41.38
CA ASP A 20 -12.02 6.56 41.91
C ASP A 20 -10.92 5.51 41.65
N ILE A 21 -11.08 4.76 40.55
CA ILE A 21 -10.10 3.78 40.12
C ILE A 21 -9.00 4.61 39.48
N GLU A 22 -7.98 4.90 40.28
CA GLU A 22 -6.72 5.43 39.79
C GLU A 22 -6.31 4.60 38.56
N PRO A 23 -6.10 5.21 37.39
CA PRO A 23 -5.72 4.48 36.19
C PRO A 23 -4.49 3.64 36.51
N GLN A 24 -4.66 2.32 36.47
CA GLN A 24 -3.57 1.40 36.78
C GLN A 24 -2.45 1.66 35.79
N LEU A 25 -1.30 2.11 36.29
CA LEU A 25 -0.09 2.28 35.48
C LEU A 25 0.33 0.90 34.97
N VAL A 26 0.12 0.67 33.68
CA VAL A 26 0.56 -0.54 32.99
C VAL A 26 1.88 -0.25 32.30
N GLU A 27 2.94 -0.94 32.72
CA GLU A 27 4.20 -0.94 31.98
C GLU A 27 4.04 -1.77 30.71
N LEU A 28 4.07 -1.09 29.55
CA LEU A 28 4.11 -1.75 28.26
C LEU A 28 5.55 -2.21 27.97
N LYS A 29 5.76 -3.51 27.76
CA LYS A 29 7.08 -4.11 27.47
C LYS A 29 7.04 -4.78 26.10
N GLY A 30 8.18 -4.77 25.40
CA GLY A 30 8.34 -5.45 24.12
C GLY A 30 7.70 -4.73 22.92
N LEU A 31 7.39 -3.44 23.04
CA LEU A 31 6.92 -2.62 21.93
C LEU A 31 8.00 -2.47 20.86
N THR A 32 7.62 -2.71 19.61
CA THR A 32 8.43 -2.35 18.45
C THR A 32 8.48 -0.82 18.29
N ASN A 33 9.47 -0.32 17.54
CA ASN A 33 9.59 1.11 17.28
C ASN A 33 8.33 1.69 16.60
N ALA A 34 7.76 0.95 15.64
CA ALA A 34 6.54 1.35 14.95
C ALA A 34 5.32 1.44 15.88
N GLU A 35 5.18 0.50 16.81
CA GLU A 35 4.09 0.54 17.81
C GLU A 35 4.28 1.70 18.80
N MET A 36 5.52 2.03 19.15
CA MET A 36 5.82 3.19 20.00
C MET A 36 5.42 4.50 19.29
N GLU A 37 5.79 4.66 18.02
CA GLU A 37 5.39 5.84 17.23
C GLU A 37 3.87 5.95 17.08
N LEU A 38 3.17 4.82 16.92
CA LEU A 38 1.70 4.78 16.88
C LEU A 38 1.08 5.29 18.19
N ILE A 39 1.58 4.83 19.33
CA ILE A 39 1.13 5.29 20.64
C ILE A 39 1.40 6.79 20.78
N GLN A 40 2.58 7.24 20.40
CA GLN A 40 2.96 8.64 20.51
C GLN A 40 2.10 9.55 19.62
N ALA A 41 1.89 9.18 18.36
CA ALA A 41 1.01 9.93 17.45
C ALA A 41 -0.44 10.00 17.96
N TYR A 42 -0.95 8.92 18.58
CA TYR A 42 -2.27 8.93 19.21
C TYR A 42 -2.34 9.91 20.40
N LEU A 43 -1.31 9.91 21.26
CA LEU A 43 -1.24 10.84 22.39
C LEU A 43 -1.11 12.30 21.94
N GLU A 44 -0.34 12.56 20.87
CA GLU A 44 -0.19 13.88 20.26
C GLU A 44 -1.42 14.30 19.43
N ARG A 45 -2.39 13.40 19.25
CA ARG A 45 -3.57 13.58 18.38
C ARG A 45 -3.19 13.94 16.94
N ASP A 46 -2.08 13.40 16.43
CA ASP A 46 -1.69 13.58 15.04
C ASP A 46 -2.54 12.70 14.11
N LEU A 47 -3.70 13.25 13.73
CA LEU A 47 -4.64 12.59 12.84
C LEU A 47 -4.07 12.37 11.43
N HIS A 48 -3.14 13.22 10.96
CA HIS A 48 -2.57 13.08 9.63
C HIS A 48 -1.64 11.86 9.56
N TRP A 49 -0.79 11.71 10.58
CA TRP A 49 0.08 10.54 10.71
C TRP A 49 -0.74 9.25 10.82
N LEU A 50 -1.76 9.24 11.70
CA LEU A 50 -2.64 8.07 11.88
C LEU A 50 -3.39 7.69 10.61
N GLN A 51 -3.93 8.67 9.88
CA GLN A 51 -4.63 8.42 8.61
C GLN A 51 -3.70 7.80 7.56
N GLY A 52 -2.45 8.27 7.46
CA GLY A 52 -1.46 7.69 6.56
C GLY A 52 -1.14 6.23 6.90
N TRP A 53 -1.05 5.91 8.18
CA TRP A 53 -0.83 4.55 8.67
C TRP A 53 -2.01 3.62 8.32
N HIS A 54 -3.25 4.07 8.56
CA HIS A 54 -4.46 3.33 8.17
C HIS A 54 -4.56 3.11 6.65
N ALA A 55 -4.17 4.09 5.85
CA ALA A 55 -4.16 3.96 4.39
C ALA A 55 -3.17 2.88 3.94
N ALA A 56 -1.95 2.89 4.49
CA ALA A 56 -0.95 1.88 4.18
C ALA A 56 -1.39 0.45 4.56
N ALA A 57 -2.03 0.29 5.73
CA ALA A 57 -2.59 -0.99 6.14
C ALA A 57 -3.71 -1.47 5.19
N ALA A 58 -4.61 -0.58 4.78
CA ALA A 58 -5.68 -0.91 3.84
C ALA A 58 -5.15 -1.30 2.45
N GLU A 59 -4.09 -0.65 1.97
CA GLU A 59 -3.43 -1.02 0.70
C GLU A 59 -2.80 -2.43 0.76
N LEU A 60 -2.13 -2.76 1.87
CA LEU A 60 -1.57 -4.10 2.10
C LEU A 60 -2.65 -5.18 2.07
N GLU A 61 -3.75 -4.99 2.80
CA GLU A 61 -4.88 -5.92 2.77
C GLU A 61 -5.44 -6.08 1.36
N GLN A 62 -5.58 -4.99 0.60
CA GLN A 62 -6.04 -5.06 -0.80
C GLN A 62 -5.09 -5.88 -1.67
N LEU A 63 -3.77 -5.73 -1.51
CA LEU A 63 -2.77 -6.50 -2.24
C LEU A 63 -2.85 -7.99 -1.89
N GLU A 64 -3.06 -8.34 -0.62
CA GLU A 64 -3.24 -9.73 -0.18
C GLU A 64 -4.52 -10.35 -0.77
N HIS A 65 -5.65 -9.65 -0.75
CA HIS A 65 -6.88 -10.12 -1.36
C HIS A 65 -6.76 -10.28 -2.89
N GLN A 66 -6.06 -9.35 -3.54
CA GLN A 66 -5.77 -9.43 -4.98
C GLN A 66 -4.88 -10.64 -5.29
N SER A 67 -3.84 -10.90 -4.51
CA SER A 67 -2.96 -12.06 -4.71
C SER A 67 -3.73 -13.38 -4.56
N MET A 68 -4.62 -13.47 -3.56
CA MET A 68 -5.46 -14.65 -3.33
C MET A 68 -6.49 -14.87 -4.46
N ARG A 69 -7.06 -13.78 -5.01
CA ARG A 69 -7.94 -13.85 -6.20
C ARG A 69 -7.17 -14.30 -7.45
N GLN A 70 -5.96 -13.76 -7.67
CA GLN A 70 -5.10 -14.16 -8.80
C GLN A 70 -4.74 -15.65 -8.72
N ALA A 71 -4.39 -16.16 -7.53
CA ALA A 71 -4.11 -17.58 -7.32
C ALA A 71 -5.31 -18.48 -7.67
N ARG A 72 -6.54 -18.08 -7.32
CA ARG A 72 -7.77 -18.82 -7.67
C ARG A 72 -8.04 -18.84 -9.18
N THR A 73 -7.78 -17.74 -9.88
CA THR A 73 -7.96 -17.68 -11.35
C THR A 73 -6.94 -18.52 -12.12
N MET A 74 -5.72 -18.68 -11.59
CA MET A 74 -4.68 -19.54 -12.18
C MET A 74 -4.92 -21.03 -11.88
N GLY A 75 -5.46 -21.39 -10.71
CA GLY A 75 -5.77 -22.77 -10.33
C GLY A 75 -7.01 -23.38 -11.02
N ALA A 76 -7.94 -22.54 -11.49
CA ALA A 76 -9.16 -23.01 -12.18
C ALA A 76 -8.93 -23.56 -13.60
N ARG A 77 -7.72 -23.46 -14.17
CA ARG A 77 -7.39 -24.03 -15.50
C ARG A 77 -6.93 -25.49 -15.49
N VAL A 78 -6.84 -26.14 -14.33
CA VAL A 78 -6.24 -27.49 -14.25
C VAL A 78 -7.26 -28.63 -14.20
N ASN A 79 -8.56 -28.39 -13.98
CA ASN A 79 -9.51 -29.51 -13.92
C ASN A 79 -10.91 -29.18 -14.45
N GLY A 80 -11.14 -29.39 -15.74
CA GLY A 80 -12.46 -29.29 -16.34
C GLY A 80 -12.40 -29.21 -17.86
N LYS A 81 -12.78 -30.32 -18.51
CA LYS A 81 -13.04 -30.50 -19.95
C LYS A 81 -13.24 -29.19 -20.73
N GLN A 82 -12.36 -28.96 -21.70
CA GLN A 82 -12.52 -27.87 -22.66
C GLN A 82 -13.87 -27.94 -23.38
N PRO A 83 -14.71 -26.89 -23.35
CA PRO A 83 -15.60 -26.60 -24.46
C PRO A 83 -14.80 -25.80 -25.49
N ARG A 84 -14.69 -26.32 -26.71
CA ARG A 84 -14.23 -25.56 -27.87
C ARG A 84 -15.06 -24.28 -28.00
N PRO A 85 -14.49 -23.07 -27.96
CA PRO A 85 -15.14 -21.92 -28.56
C PRO A 85 -14.85 -21.96 -30.06
N ALA A 86 -15.92 -22.07 -30.85
CA ALA A 86 -15.90 -21.80 -32.27
C ALA A 86 -15.31 -20.40 -32.55
N ALA A 87 -14.42 -20.36 -33.54
CA ALA A 87 -13.98 -19.20 -34.32
C ALA A 87 -14.44 -17.81 -33.84
N SER A 88 -13.90 -17.31 -32.72
CA SER A 88 -13.89 -15.88 -32.44
C SER A 88 -12.55 -15.34 -32.93
N LYS A 89 -12.60 -14.58 -34.04
CA LYS A 89 -11.51 -13.85 -34.70
C LYS A 89 -10.30 -13.65 -33.78
N LEU A 90 -9.20 -14.33 -34.09
CA LEU A 90 -7.88 -13.95 -33.63
C LEU A 90 -7.61 -12.53 -34.15
N VAL A 91 -8.02 -11.52 -33.38
CA VAL A 91 -7.28 -10.26 -33.40
C VAL A 91 -5.91 -10.66 -32.90
N LEU A 92 -4.99 -10.84 -33.85
CA LEU A 92 -3.57 -10.87 -33.60
C LEU A 92 -3.20 -9.52 -32.97
N VAL A 93 -3.46 -9.36 -31.68
CA VAL A 93 -2.81 -8.35 -30.86
C VAL A 93 -1.39 -8.85 -30.76
N LYS A 94 -0.58 -8.47 -31.76
CA LYS A 94 0.87 -8.58 -31.73
C LYS A 94 1.30 -8.12 -30.34
N PRO A 95 2.00 -8.94 -29.54
CA PRO A 95 2.49 -8.48 -28.27
C PRO A 95 3.39 -7.29 -28.57
N ARG A 96 3.03 -6.09 -28.09
CA ARG A 96 3.88 -4.90 -28.16
C ARG A 96 5.09 -5.08 -27.24
N LEU A 97 5.85 -6.15 -27.48
CA LEU A 97 7.23 -6.28 -27.05
C LEU A 97 8.00 -5.17 -27.77
N LYS A 98 8.75 -4.38 -27.00
CA LYS A 98 9.64 -3.28 -27.42
C LYS A 98 9.03 -1.88 -27.43
N ARG A 99 8.30 -1.47 -26.38
CA ARG A 99 8.42 -0.05 -25.97
C ARG A 99 9.74 0.08 -25.20
N ARG A 100 10.79 0.57 -25.85
CA ARG A 100 12.03 0.99 -25.19
C ARG A 100 11.64 2.14 -24.25
N GLN A 101 11.34 1.83 -23.00
CA GLN A 101 11.10 2.85 -21.97
C GLN A 101 12.42 3.62 -21.82
N GLN A 102 12.44 4.89 -22.21
CA GLN A 102 13.60 5.77 -22.05
C GLN A 102 13.57 6.30 -20.63
N LEU A 103 14.66 6.12 -19.89
CA LEU A 103 14.78 6.67 -18.55
C LEU A 103 15.46 8.03 -18.60
N CYS A 104 14.96 8.95 -17.79
CA CYS A 104 15.62 10.23 -17.53
C CYS A 104 15.98 10.33 -16.05
N CYS A 105 17.10 10.96 -15.75
CA CYS A 105 17.45 11.34 -14.39
C CYS A 105 16.34 12.21 -13.78
N ALA A 106 15.90 11.87 -12.57
CA ALA A 106 14.85 12.60 -11.86
C ALA A 106 15.30 13.99 -11.37
N MET A 107 16.62 14.22 -11.28
CA MET A 107 17.20 15.47 -10.79
C MET A 107 17.54 16.46 -11.90
N CYS A 108 18.25 16.03 -12.95
CA CYS A 108 18.70 16.92 -14.03
C CYS A 108 18.03 16.63 -15.38
N GLY A 109 17.17 15.61 -15.47
CA GLY A 109 16.46 15.27 -16.71
C GLY A 109 17.30 14.58 -17.79
N THR A 110 18.60 14.37 -17.57
CA THR A 110 19.50 13.70 -18.54
C THR A 110 19.00 12.29 -18.85
N GLN A 111 18.90 11.96 -20.13
CA GLN A 111 18.52 10.60 -20.57
C GLN A 111 19.63 9.61 -20.21
N VAL A 112 19.25 8.49 -19.62
CA VAL A 112 20.16 7.41 -19.23
C VAL A 112 19.74 6.11 -19.92
N PRO A 113 20.65 5.42 -20.60
CA PRO A 113 20.33 4.16 -21.26
C PRO A 113 20.03 3.07 -20.22
N TRP A 114 18.88 2.41 -20.36
CA TRP A 114 18.57 1.18 -19.61
C TRP A 114 19.19 -0.02 -20.32
N LEU A 115 20.18 -0.68 -19.70
CA LEU A 115 20.72 -1.95 -20.18
C LEU A 115 19.98 -3.12 -19.54
N ARG A 116 19.27 -3.91 -20.36
CA ARG A 116 18.58 -5.11 -19.87
C ARG A 116 19.60 -6.07 -19.25
N GLY A 117 19.38 -6.45 -17.99
CA GLY A 117 20.23 -7.38 -17.23
C GLY A 117 21.31 -6.73 -16.37
N GLN A 118 21.67 -5.46 -16.60
CA GLN A 118 22.67 -4.73 -15.79
C GLN A 118 22.08 -3.56 -14.98
N GLY A 119 20.81 -3.21 -15.23
CA GLY A 119 20.17 -2.08 -14.56
C GLY A 119 20.55 -0.74 -15.21
N VAL A 120 20.54 0.31 -14.40
CA VAL A 120 20.74 1.70 -14.85
C VAL A 120 21.96 2.24 -14.12
N THR A 121 22.94 2.74 -14.87
CA THR A 121 24.11 3.39 -14.26
C THR A 121 23.72 4.74 -13.65
N PRO A 122 24.43 5.21 -12.60
CA PRO A 122 24.21 6.54 -12.05
C PRO A 122 24.23 7.60 -13.15
N CYS A 123 23.42 8.65 -12.99
CA CYS A 123 23.34 9.71 -13.99
C CYS A 123 24.75 10.28 -14.28
N PRO A 124 25.21 10.31 -15.55
CA PRO A 124 26.56 10.80 -15.87
C PRO A 124 26.73 12.30 -15.62
N ALA A 125 25.64 13.06 -15.46
CA ALA A 125 25.68 14.50 -15.24
C ALA A 125 25.67 14.89 -13.75
N CYS A 126 24.98 14.14 -12.88
CA CYS A 126 24.80 14.52 -11.47
C CYS A 126 25.02 13.36 -10.47
N GLY A 127 25.33 12.15 -10.93
CA GLY A 127 25.55 10.98 -10.09
C GLY A 127 24.29 10.40 -9.44
N SER A 128 23.11 11.00 -9.61
CA SER A 128 21.89 10.51 -8.96
C SER A 128 21.47 9.14 -9.49
N GLN A 129 20.95 8.30 -8.61
CA GLN A 129 20.37 6.98 -8.92
C GLN A 129 18.84 7.00 -9.03
N LEU A 130 18.25 8.20 -9.07
CA LEU A 130 16.80 8.39 -9.20
C LEU A 130 16.45 8.61 -10.67
N PHE A 131 15.55 7.79 -11.21
CA PHE A 131 15.16 7.82 -12.62
C PHE A 131 13.64 7.87 -12.80
N ARG A 132 13.18 8.60 -13.81
CA ARG A 132 11.78 8.67 -14.25
C ARG A 132 11.63 7.96 -15.59
N ALA A 133 10.56 7.17 -15.75
CA ALA A 133 10.20 6.61 -17.04
C ALA A 133 9.60 7.71 -17.93
N SER A 134 10.31 8.10 -18.99
CA SER A 134 9.73 8.96 -20.01
C SER A 134 8.98 8.10 -21.01
N ALA A 135 7.67 8.35 -21.15
CA ALA A 135 6.88 7.75 -22.20
C ALA A 135 7.28 8.42 -23.53
N PRO A 136 7.61 7.66 -24.59
CA PRO A 136 7.77 8.27 -25.90
C PRO A 136 6.40 8.83 -26.34
N ARG A 137 6.36 10.13 -26.62
CA ARG A 137 5.21 10.81 -27.24
C ARG A 137 4.98 10.28 -28.65
#